data_AF-A0A3B9RNQ6-F1
#
_entry.id   AF-A0A3B9RNQ6-F1
#
_cell.length_a   1.000
_cell.length_b   1.000
_cell.length_c   1.000
_cell.angle_alpha   90.00
_cell.angle_beta   90.00
_cell.angle_gamma   90.00
#
_symmetry.space_group_name_H-M   'P 1'
#
loop_
_entity.id
_entity.type
_entity.pdbx_description
1 polymer ?
#
loop_
_entity_poly.entity_id
_entity_poly.type
_entity_poly.pdbx_seq_one_letter_code
_entity_poly.pdbx_strand_id
1 'polypeptide(L)'
;GFEGIAVALVGNSTALGTMLAGFLFGMLKNAQALMQSKQIPKEITFIIQGLIVIFIALRSALKLYREYLDKRSLQKEVGVK
;
A
#
# COMPACT_ATOMS: atom_id res chain seq x y z
N GLY A 1 -12.38 -0.30 -10.58
CA GLY A 1 -12.01 -1.49 -11.37
C GLY A 1 -11.02 -2.32 -10.60
N PHE A 2 -9.74 -2.35 -11.00
CA PHE A 2 -8.66 -3.11 -10.34
C PHE A 2 -7.82 -2.27 -9.36
N GLU A 3 -7.51 -1.01 -9.69
CA GLU A 3 -6.74 -0.13 -8.80
C GLU A 3 -7.43 0.11 -7.45
N GLY A 4 -8.77 0.10 -7.40
CA GLY A 4 -9.52 0.19 -6.15
C GLY A 4 -9.30 -1.01 -5.23
N ILE A 5 -9.08 -2.20 -5.78
CA ILE A 5 -8.74 -3.41 -5.02
C ILE A 5 -7.32 -3.28 -4.47
N ALA A 6 -6.38 -2.79 -5.28
CA ALA A 6 -5.01 -2.52 -4.84
C ALA A 6 -4.96 -1.47 -3.72
N VAL A 7 -5.70 -0.37 -3.85
CA VAL A 7 -5.82 0.67 -2.82
C VAL A 7 -6.44 0.12 -1.53
N ALA A 8 -7.47 -0.73 -1.62
CA ALA A 8 -8.08 -1.41 -0.47
C ALA A 8 -7.10 -2.31 0.27
N LEU A 9 -6.34 -3.13 -0.46
CA LEU A 9 -5.30 -4.00 0.09
C LEU A 9 -4.16 -3.22 0.73
N VAL A 10 -3.67 -2.17 0.06
CA VAL A 10 -2.61 -1.30 0.56
C VAL A 10 -3.05 -0.56 1.83
N GLY A 11 -4.31 -0.09 1.85
CA GLY A 11 -4.93 0.57 3.00
C GLY A 11 -5.42 -0.36 4.11
N ASN A 12 -5.20 -1.68 3.98
CA ASN A 12 -5.68 -2.72 4.91
C ASN A 12 -7.20 -2.63 5.19
N SER A 13 -7.99 -2.20 4.21
CA SER A 13 -9.43 -1.93 4.35
C SER A 13 -9.80 -0.96 5.49
N THR A 14 -8.83 -0.21 6.02
CA THR A 14 -9.08 0.84 7.02
C THR A 14 -9.40 2.16 6.32
N ALA A 15 -10.39 2.92 6.83
CA ALA A 15 -10.84 4.15 6.19
C ALA A 15 -9.70 5.16 5.95
N LEU A 16 -8.83 5.35 6.96
CA LEU A 16 -7.72 6.29 6.89
C LEU A 16 -6.60 5.79 5.95
N GLY A 17 -6.32 4.48 5.96
CA GLY A 17 -5.31 3.87 5.08
C GLY A 17 -5.73 3.86 3.61
N THR A 18 -6.98 3.55 3.30
CA THR A 18 -7.52 3.58 1.93
C THR A 18 -7.60 4.99 1.39
N MET A 19 -7.94 5.98 2.21
CA MET A 19 -8.00 7.39 1.78
C MET A 19 -6.61 7.90 1.38
N LEU A 20 -5.57 7.62 2.18
CA LEU A 20 -4.18 7.98 1.86
C LEU A 20 -3.65 7.22 0.64
N ALA A 21 -3.94 5.93 0.55
CA ALA A 21 -3.54 5.12 -0.60
C ALA A 21 -4.22 5.59 -1.90
N GLY A 22 -5.51 5.92 -1.86
CA GLY A 22 -6.24 6.46 -3.00
C GLY A 22 -5.70 7.81 -3.47
N PHE A 23 -5.30 8.67 -2.54
CA PHE A 23 -4.68 9.96 -2.86
C PHE A 23 -3.36 9.78 -3.62
N LEU A 24 -2.50 8.87 -3.15
CA LEU A 24 -1.23 8.57 -3.82
C LEU A 24 -1.43 8.00 -5.22
N PHE A 25 -2.33 7.02 -5.38
CA PHE A 25 -2.65 6.44 -6.69
C PHE A 25 -3.22 7.49 -7.66
N GLY A 26 -4.05 8.41 -7.16
CA GLY A 26 -4.55 9.54 -7.94
C GLY A 26 -3.43 10.48 -8.43
N MET A 27 -2.45 10.79 -7.57
CA MET A 27 -1.28 11.58 -7.99
C MET A 27 -0.41 10.84 -9.01
N LEU A 28 -0.20 9.54 -8.83
CA LEU A 28 0.58 8.72 -9.79
C LEU A 28 -0.09 8.65 -11.16
N LYS A 29 -1.41 8.54 -11.20
CA LYS A 29 -2.17 8.57 -12.46
C LYS A 29 -2.04 9.90 -13.19
N ASN A 30 -2.00 11.01 -12.46
CA ASN A 30 -1.74 12.33 -13.05
C ASN A 30 -0.28 12.45 -13.54
N ALA A 31 0.69 11.90 -12.79
CA ALA A 31 2.08 11.86 -13.21
C ALA A 31 2.27 11.03 -14.50
N GLN A 32 1.54 9.93 -14.67
CA GLN A 32 1.50 9.14 -15.92
C GLN A 32 1.08 9.98 -17.11
N ALA A 33 -0.03 10.73 -16.97
CA ALA A 33 -0.53 11.58 -18.05
C ALA A 33 0.51 12.65 -18.44
N LEU A 34 1.22 13.21 -17.46
CA LEU A 34 2.27 14.20 -17.70
C LEU A 34 3.50 13.60 -18.41
N MET A 35 3.90 12.38 -18.05
CA MET A 35 5.02 11.67 -18.72
C MET A 35 4.68 11.31 -20.17
N GLN A 36 3.43 10.95 -20.44
CA GLN A 36 2.97 10.65 -21.79
C GLN A 36 3.02 11.89 -22.69
N SER A 37 2.77 13.09 -22.13
CA SER A 37 2.93 14.36 -22.84
C SER A 37 4.38 14.68 -23.22
N LYS A 38 5.37 14.04 -22.60
CA LYS A 38 6.80 14.23 -22.88
C LYS A 38 7.43 13.09 -23.69
N GLN A 39 6.60 12.29 -24.39
CA GLN A 39 7.03 11.11 -25.17
C GLN A 39 7.75 10.01 -24.36
N ILE A 40 7.59 9.98 -23.03
CA ILE A 40 8.11 8.88 -22.22
C ILE A 40 7.16 7.68 -22.35
N PRO A 41 7.66 6.47 -22.65
CA PRO A 41 6.84 5.26 -22.74
C PRO A 41 6.11 4.95 -21.42
N LYS A 42 4.86 4.49 -21.53
CA LYS A 42 3.99 4.19 -20.36
C LYS A 42 4.54 3.05 -19.51
N GLU A 43 5.35 2.18 -20.10
CA GLU A 43 5.98 1.03 -19.45
C GLU A 43 6.79 1.47 -18.22
N ILE A 44 7.54 2.57 -18.33
CA ILE A 44 8.38 3.08 -17.23
C ILE A 44 7.50 3.49 -16.05
N THR A 45 6.38 4.16 -16.32
CA THR A 45 5.51 4.62 -15.24
C THR A 45 4.76 3.48 -14.59
N PHE A 46 4.43 2.41 -15.33
CA PHE A 46 3.86 1.19 -14.75
C PHE A 46 4.86 0.48 -13.83
N ILE A 47 6.14 0.39 -14.23
CA ILE A 47 7.20 -0.18 -13.39
C ILE A 47 7.35 0.62 -12.10
N ILE A 48 7.44 1.94 -12.20
CA ILE A 48 7.57 2.82 -11.03
C ILE A 48 6.34 2.71 -10.12
N GLN A 49 5.13 2.71 -10.69
CA GLN A 49 3.90 2.55 -9.91
C GLN A 49 3.89 1.20 -9.18
N GLY A 50 4.28 0.10 -9.83
CA GLY A 50 4.39 -1.22 -9.22
C GLY A 50 5.39 -1.24 -8.05
N LEU A 51 6.57 -0.63 -8.23
CA LEU A 51 7.57 -0.51 -7.17
C LEU A 51 7.05 0.28 -5.98
N ILE A 52 6.38 1.42 -6.22
CA ILE A 52 5.79 2.23 -5.15
C ILE A 52 4.75 1.43 -4.36
N VAL A 53 3.88 0.69 -5.05
CA VAL A 53 2.88 -0.18 -4.41
C VAL A 53 3.55 -1.25 -3.55
N ILE A 54 4.59 -1.91 -4.05
CA ILE A 54 5.36 -2.92 -3.30
C ILE A 54 5.98 -2.31 -2.04
N PHE A 55 6.62 -1.15 -2.15
CA PHE A 55 7.22 -0.46 -0.99
C PHE A 55 6.20 -0.12 0.09
N ILE A 56 5.02 0.37 -0.30
CA ILE A 56 3.96 0.75 0.65
C ILE A 56 3.32 -0.48 1.28
N ALA A 57 3.03 -1.50 0.46
CA ALA A 57 2.52 -2.78 0.93
C ALA A 57 3.48 -3.40 1.95
N LEU A 58 4.80 -3.34 1.71
CA LEU A 58 5.82 -3.86 2.62
C LEU A 58 5.80 -3.11 3.97
N ARG A 59 5.73 -1.77 3.96
CA ARG A 59 5.66 -0.97 5.18
C ARG A 59 4.38 -1.24 5.99
N SER A 60 3.25 -1.38 5.29
CA SER A 60 1.94 -1.71 5.90
C SER A 60 1.95 -3.12 6.49
N ALA A 61 2.46 -4.09 5.73
CA ALA A 61 2.61 -5.48 6.17
C ALA A 61 3.53 -5.62 7.38
N LEU A 62 4.63 -4.86 7.45
CA LEU A 62 5.53 -4.87 8.60
C LEU A 62 4.86 -4.36 9.88
N LYS A 63 4.00 -3.33 9.78
CA LYS A 63 3.27 -2.80 10.94
C LYS A 63 2.25 -3.83 11.46
N LEU A 64 1.49 -4.44 10.55
CA LEU A 64 0.54 -5.51 10.87
C LEU A 64 1.25 -6.74 11.45
N TYR A 65 2.40 -7.12 10.89
CA TYR A 65 3.21 -8.24 11.35
C TYR A 65 3.75 -8.02 12.77
N ARG A 66 4.20 -6.80 13.10
CA ARG A 66 4.63 -6.47 14.48
C ARG A 66 3.50 -6.59 15.49
N GLU A 67 2.32 -6.04 15.19
CA GLU A 67 1.13 -6.19 16.05
C GLU A 67 0.68 -7.65 16.20
N TYR A 68 0.84 -8.46 15.16
CA TYR A 68 0.53 -9.88 15.21
C TYR A 68 1.51 -10.67 16.11
N LEU A 69 2.79 -10.28 16.11
CA LEU A 69 3.79 -10.89 17.00
C LEU A 69 3.60 -10.45 18.46
N ASP A 70 3.29 -9.18 18.73
CA ASP A 70 3.06 -8.66 20.09
C ASP A 70 1.83 -9.30 20.77
N LYS A 71 0.80 -9.68 19.99
CA LYS A 71 -0.35 -10.39 20.56
C LYS A 71 -0.02 -11.82 21.02
N ARG A 72 1.04 -12.46 20.48
CA ARG A 72 1.50 -13.79 20.92
C ARG A 72 2.34 -13.77 22.19
N SER A 73 3.05 -12.67 22.49
CA SER A 73 3.78 -12.52 23.77
C SER A 73 2.80 -12.29 24.92
N LEU A 74 1.78 -11.44 24.72
CA LEU A 74 0.76 -11.16 25.74
C LEU A 74 -0.17 -12.35 26.03
N GLN A 75 -0.56 -13.14 25.02
CA GLN A 75 -1.36 -14.35 25.27
C GLN A 75 -0.60 -15.44 26.04
N LYS A 76 0.73 -15.49 25.93
CA LYS A 76 1.55 -16.42 26.74
C LYS A 76 1.65 -16.00 28.21
N GLU A 77 1.54 -14.71 28.52
CA GLU A 77 1.56 -14.23 29.91
C GLU A 77 0.20 -14.35 30.61
N VAL A 78 -0.91 -14.26 29.86
CA VAL A 78 -2.27 -14.36 30.42
C VAL A 78 -2.75 -15.81 30.54
N GLY A 79 -2.28 -16.74 29.70
CA GLY A 79 -2.65 -18.16 29.74
C GLY A 79 -1.87 -19.03 30.74
N VAL A 80 -1.01 -18.42 31.58
CA VAL A 80 -0.18 -19.11 32.58
C VAL A 80 -0.65 -18.78 34.03
N LYS A 81 -1.81 -18.15 34.18
CA LYS A 81 -2.46 -17.97 35.49
C LYS A 81 -3.66 -18.88 35.65
#